data_AF-A0A382W4M0-F1
#
_entry.id   AF-A0A382W4M0-F1
#
_cell.length_a   1.000
_cell.length_b   1.000
_cell.length_c   1.000
_cell.angle_alpha   90.00
_cell.angle_beta   90.00
_cell.angle_gamma   90.00
#
_symmetry.space_group_name_H-M   'P 1'
#
loop_
_entity.id
_entity.type
_entity.pdbx_description
1 polymer ?
#
loop_
_entity_poly.entity_id
_entity_poly.type
_entity_poly.pdbx_seq_one_letter_code
_entity_poly.pdbx_strand_id
1 'polypeptide(L)'
;MTNNIKNVAVIGTGVIGAGWIIRCLAHNKKVVAFDKDLKLKKRLVADIKRTWPYVKKLFNKKKLNLKNFKYVTSIEESLKEADFIQECATENYRIKTKLMSIVGKHAKQNAIISSSSSGLLPTRIYSKCKNPARTMIGHPFNPVYICPGVEIVPGKKTKKTFLNRANKFYKSISMNPIMVKKELP
;
A
#
# COMPACT_ATOMS: atom_id res chain seq x y z
N MET A 1 16.06 -15.11 -6.49
CA MET A 1 15.17 -14.51 -7.50
C MET A 1 14.52 -13.25 -6.95
N THR A 2 14.82 -12.08 -7.50
CA THR A 2 14.20 -10.81 -7.12
C THR A 2 12.77 -10.75 -7.67
N ASN A 3 11.79 -11.26 -6.92
CA ASN A 3 10.38 -11.17 -7.32
C ASN A 3 10.00 -9.70 -7.50
N ASN A 4 9.81 -9.32 -8.76
CA ASN A 4 9.38 -7.97 -9.14
C ASN A 4 7.92 -7.82 -8.70
N ILE A 5 7.64 -6.91 -7.77
CA ILE A 5 6.27 -6.68 -7.26
C ILE A 5 5.42 -6.13 -8.40
N LYS A 6 4.41 -6.91 -8.81
CA LYS A 6 3.49 -6.59 -9.91
C LYS A 6 2.07 -6.38 -9.41
N ASN A 7 1.64 -7.17 -8.43
CA ASN A 7 0.29 -7.13 -7.87
C ASN A 7 0.30 -6.41 -6.52
N VAL A 8 -0.49 -5.35 -6.42
CA VAL A 8 -0.61 -4.51 -5.22
C VAL A 8 -2.05 -4.59 -4.72
N ALA A 9 -2.23 -4.92 -3.45
CA ALA A 9 -3.50 -4.76 -2.76
C ALA A 9 -3.51 -3.44 -1.99
N VAL A 10 -4.61 -2.69 -2.08
CA VAL A 10 -4.81 -1.48 -1.28
C VAL A 10 -6.04 -1.67 -0.40
N ILE A 11 -5.86 -1.63 0.92
CA ILE A 11 -6.93 -1.87 1.90
C ILE A 11 -7.42 -0.52 2.43
N GLY A 12 -8.61 -0.11 2.01
CA GLY A 12 -9.19 1.20 2.27
C GLY A 12 -9.00 2.17 1.09
N THR A 13 -10.08 2.78 0.63
CA THR A 13 -10.11 3.61 -0.60
C THR A 13 -10.37 5.10 -0.35
N GLY A 14 -10.14 5.55 0.89
CA GLY A 14 -10.12 6.97 1.24
C GLY A 14 -8.96 7.74 0.59
N VAL A 15 -8.68 8.95 1.07
CA VAL A 15 -7.73 9.90 0.44
C VAL A 15 -6.35 9.27 0.18
N ILE A 16 -5.74 8.65 1.19
CA ILE A 16 -4.41 8.03 1.07
C ILE A 16 -4.44 6.79 0.16
N GLY A 17 -5.46 5.95 0.33
CA GLY A 17 -5.64 4.75 -0.50
C GLY A 17 -5.81 5.07 -1.98
N ALA A 18 -6.66 6.05 -2.31
CA ALA A 18 -6.83 6.55 -3.66
C ALA A 18 -5.49 7.02 -4.25
N GLY A 19 -4.68 7.74 -3.49
CA GLY A 19 -3.38 8.20 -3.94
C GLY A 19 -2.40 7.07 -4.23
N TRP A 20 -2.34 6.03 -3.40
CA TRP A 20 -1.55 4.83 -3.68
C TRP A 20 -2.04 4.09 -4.93
N ILE A 21 -3.36 3.96 -5.10
CA ILE A 21 -3.96 3.32 -6.27
C ILE A 21 -3.58 4.06 -7.55
N ILE A 22 -3.76 5.39 -7.58
CA ILE A 22 -3.41 6.24 -8.71
C ILE A 22 -1.94 6.10 -9.07
N ARG A 23 -1.05 6.23 -8.08
CA ARG A 23 0.41 6.11 -8.29
C ARG A 23 0.77 4.72 -8.80
N CYS A 24 0.28 3.65 -8.19
CA CYS A 24 0.55 2.28 -8.64
C CYS A 24 0.09 2.04 -10.09
N LEU A 25 -1.12 2.52 -10.47
CA LEU A 25 -1.64 2.41 -11.83
C LEU A 25 -0.79 3.20 -12.84
N ALA A 26 -0.31 4.40 -12.47
CA ALA A 26 0.59 5.19 -13.32
C ALA A 26 1.91 4.47 -13.61
N HIS A 27 2.35 3.59 -12.71
CA HIS A 27 3.53 2.75 -12.85
C HIS A 27 3.21 1.32 -13.32
N ASN A 28 2.06 1.13 -13.97
CA ASN A 28 1.62 -0.11 -14.61
C ASN A 28 1.59 -1.33 -13.66
N LYS A 29 1.32 -1.09 -12.36
CA LYS A 29 1.05 -2.16 -11.40
C LYS A 29 -0.41 -2.61 -11.54
N LYS A 30 -0.67 -3.88 -11.25
CA LYS A 30 -2.03 -4.40 -11.08
C LYS A 30 -2.47 -4.08 -9.66
N VAL A 31 -3.59 -3.38 -9.51
CA VAL A 31 -4.08 -2.90 -8.23
C VAL A 31 -5.44 -3.51 -7.93
N VAL A 32 -5.54 -4.21 -6.81
CA VAL A 32 -6.82 -4.68 -6.26
C VAL A 32 -7.12 -3.85 -5.01
N ALA A 33 -8.12 -2.97 -5.12
CA ALA A 33 -8.55 -2.10 -4.05
C ALA A 33 -9.72 -2.73 -3.28
N PHE A 34 -9.60 -2.79 -1.96
CA PHE A 34 -10.66 -3.25 -1.07
C PHE A 34 -11.28 -2.08 -0.33
N ASP A 35 -12.60 -2.03 -0.34
CA ASP A 35 -13.41 -1.27 0.60
C ASP A 35 -14.81 -1.91 0.69
N LYS A 36 -15.51 -1.70 1.81
CA LYS A 36 -16.84 -2.31 2.00
C LYS A 36 -17.93 -1.57 1.25
N ASP A 37 -17.79 -0.26 1.08
CA ASP A 37 -18.82 0.58 0.48
C ASP A 37 -18.67 0.64 -1.05
N LEU A 38 -19.57 0.02 -1.79
CA LEU A 38 -19.57 0.05 -3.25
C LEU A 38 -19.71 1.47 -3.85
N LYS A 39 -20.26 2.44 -3.11
CA LYS A 39 -20.37 3.83 -3.57
C LYS A 39 -18.99 4.46 -3.77
N LEU A 40 -18.00 4.07 -2.96
CA LEU A 40 -16.63 4.57 -3.07
C LEU A 40 -15.94 4.16 -4.37
N LYS A 41 -16.34 3.04 -4.99
CA LYS A 41 -15.83 2.63 -6.31
C LYS A 41 -16.03 3.70 -7.37
N LYS A 42 -17.24 4.28 -7.46
CA LYS A 42 -17.55 5.31 -8.46
C LYS A 42 -16.70 6.57 -8.23
N ARG A 43 -16.60 7.00 -6.96
CA ARG A 43 -15.77 8.14 -6.55
C ARG A 43 -14.29 7.92 -6.88
N LEU A 44 -13.75 6.75 -6.53
CA LEU A 44 -12.35 6.40 -6.79
C LEU A 44 -12.04 6.39 -8.30
N VAL A 45 -12.92 5.85 -9.14
CA VAL A 45 -12.73 5.89 -10.60
C VAL A 45 -12.76 7.33 -11.13
N ALA A 46 -13.65 8.17 -10.60
CA ALA A 46 -13.70 9.59 -10.94
C ALA A 46 -12.41 10.31 -10.51
N ASP A 47 -11.89 10.04 -9.31
CA ASP A 47 -10.63 10.60 -8.82
C ASP A 47 -9.42 10.16 -9.65
N ILE A 48 -9.37 8.88 -10.05
CA ILE A 48 -8.34 8.38 -10.96
C ILE A 48 -8.37 9.14 -12.29
N LYS A 49 -9.54 9.33 -12.89
CA LYS A 49 -9.68 10.06 -14.16
C LYS A 49 -9.32 11.54 -14.01
N ARG A 50 -9.78 12.18 -12.94
CA ARG A 50 -9.54 13.61 -12.62
C ARG A 50 -8.06 13.91 -12.42
N THR A 51 -7.35 13.03 -11.72
CA THR A 51 -5.92 13.21 -11.40
C THR A 51 -4.98 12.78 -12.53
N TRP A 52 -5.46 11.97 -13.46
CA TRP A 52 -4.64 11.40 -14.54
C TRP A 52 -3.83 12.41 -15.35
N PRO A 53 -4.35 13.58 -15.79
CA PRO A 53 -3.57 14.54 -16.57
C PRO A 53 -2.29 15.00 -15.85
N TYR A 54 -2.38 15.26 -14.54
CA TYR A 54 -1.25 15.69 -13.72
C TYR A 54 -0.22 14.58 -13.55
N VAL A 55 -0.69 13.38 -13.21
CA VAL A 55 0.15 12.19 -13.00
C VAL A 55 0.83 11.75 -14.30
N LYS A 56 0.10 11.83 -15.42
CA LYS A 56 0.61 11.56 -16.76
C LYS A 56 1.79 12.46 -17.09
N LYS A 57 1.65 13.78 -16.87
CA LYS A 57 2.71 14.77 -17.09
C LYS A 57 3.89 14.54 -16.14
N LEU A 58 3.62 14.36 -14.84
CA LEU A 58 4.64 14.20 -13.80
C LEU A 58 5.56 12.99 -14.05
N PHE A 59 4.99 11.84 -14.45
CA PHE A 59 5.76 10.61 -14.66
C PHE A 59 5.99 10.25 -16.13
N ASN A 60 5.78 11.21 -17.04
CA ASN A 60 5.90 11.04 -18.49
C ASN A 60 5.21 9.76 -19.03
N LYS A 61 3.95 9.54 -18.64
CA LYS A 61 3.17 8.35 -19.05
C LYS A 61 2.35 8.65 -20.30
N LYS A 62 2.06 7.62 -21.09
CA LYS A 62 1.26 7.76 -22.32
C LYS A 62 -0.22 7.45 -22.10
N LYS A 63 -0.53 6.34 -21.43
CA LYS A 63 -1.90 5.82 -21.25
C LYS A 63 -2.11 5.30 -19.83
N LEU A 64 -3.34 5.45 -19.34
CA LEU A 64 -3.82 4.81 -18.11
C LEU A 64 -4.44 3.46 -18.48
N ASN A 65 -3.95 2.37 -17.90
CA ASN A 65 -4.54 1.06 -18.09
C ASN A 65 -5.49 0.71 -16.95
N LEU A 66 -6.76 1.08 -17.09
CA LEU A 66 -7.79 0.74 -16.08
C LEU A 66 -8.08 -0.77 -16.01
N LYS A 67 -7.66 -1.59 -16.98
CA LYS A 67 -7.77 -3.06 -16.88
C LYS A 67 -6.90 -3.63 -15.74
N ASN A 68 -5.89 -2.88 -15.31
CA ASN A 68 -5.08 -3.24 -14.15
C ASN A 68 -5.74 -2.89 -12.82
N PHE A 69 -6.88 -2.21 -12.81
CA PHE A 69 -7.59 -1.84 -11.61
C PHE A 69 -8.79 -2.76 -11.37
N LYS A 70 -8.88 -3.33 -10.17
CA LYS A 70 -10.03 -4.09 -9.71
C LYS A 70 -10.47 -3.57 -8.34
N TYR A 71 -11.78 -3.45 -8.15
CA TYR A 71 -12.39 -3.09 -6.88
C TYR A 71 -13.13 -4.30 -6.33
N VAL A 72 -12.92 -4.61 -5.05
CA VAL A 72 -13.52 -5.77 -4.38
C VAL A 72 -14.06 -5.36 -3.01
N THR A 73 -15.06 -6.11 -2.53
CA THR A 73 -15.66 -5.93 -1.19
C THR A 73 -15.32 -7.07 -0.22
N SER A 74 -14.52 -8.06 -0.66
CA SER A 74 -13.89 -9.07 0.18
C SER A 74 -12.41 -8.75 0.36
N ILE A 75 -11.96 -8.75 1.61
CA ILE A 75 -10.55 -8.52 1.91
C ILE A 75 -9.71 -9.70 1.42
N GLU A 76 -10.20 -10.93 1.57
CA GLU A 76 -9.55 -12.15 1.10
C GLU A 76 -9.31 -12.10 -0.41
N GLU A 77 -10.30 -11.67 -1.18
CA GLU A 77 -10.17 -11.50 -2.63
C GLU A 77 -9.05 -10.52 -3.00
N SER A 78 -8.90 -9.42 -2.25
CA SER A 78 -7.82 -8.45 -2.50
C SER A 78 -6.42 -9.01 -2.24
N LEU A 79 -6.31 -10.00 -1.35
CA LEU A 79 -5.03 -10.55 -0.90
C LEU A 79 -4.54 -11.74 -1.72
N LYS A 80 -5.43 -12.43 -2.45
CA LYS A 80 -5.14 -13.69 -3.18
C LYS A 80 -3.85 -13.63 -3.98
N GLU A 81 -3.70 -12.58 -4.80
CA GLU A 81 -2.57 -12.46 -5.73
C GLU A 81 -1.51 -11.41 -5.34
N ALA A 82 -1.70 -10.74 -4.20
CA ALA A 82 -0.91 -9.57 -3.83
C ALA A 82 0.55 -9.93 -3.48
N ASP A 83 1.50 -9.23 -4.11
CA ASP A 83 2.92 -9.27 -3.73
C ASP A 83 3.24 -8.20 -2.69
N PHE A 84 2.45 -7.13 -2.68
CA PHE A 84 2.57 -5.98 -1.80
C PHE A 84 1.19 -5.52 -1.36
N ILE A 85 0.99 -5.31 -0.07
CA ILE A 85 -0.28 -4.88 0.52
C ILE A 85 -0.03 -3.55 1.22
N GLN A 86 -0.80 -2.52 0.85
CA GLN A 86 -0.76 -1.21 1.46
C GLN A 86 -2.09 -0.94 2.17
N GLU A 87 -2.06 -0.84 3.48
CA GLU A 87 -3.23 -0.54 4.30
C GLU A 87 -3.37 0.96 4.56
N CYS A 88 -4.58 1.45 4.41
CA CYS A 88 -4.96 2.86 4.42
C CYS A 88 -6.29 3.08 5.18
N ALA A 89 -6.64 2.19 6.12
CA ALA A 89 -7.80 2.35 6.99
C ALA A 89 -7.55 3.42 8.07
N THR A 90 -8.61 3.74 8.80
CA THR A 90 -8.64 4.74 9.88
C THR A 90 -7.50 4.57 10.87
N GLU A 91 -6.96 5.70 11.32
CA GLU A 91 -5.82 5.79 12.23
C GLU A 91 -6.20 5.37 13.67
N ASN A 92 -6.40 4.07 13.86
CA ASN A 92 -6.82 3.48 15.12
C ASN A 92 -6.20 2.10 15.33
N TYR A 93 -5.55 1.88 16.47
CA TYR A 93 -4.91 0.59 16.80
C TYR A 93 -5.87 -0.60 16.74
N ARG A 94 -7.08 -0.49 17.29
CA ARG A 94 -8.04 -1.61 17.33
C ARG A 94 -8.44 -2.04 15.92
N ILE A 95 -8.68 -1.06 15.04
CA ILE A 95 -9.05 -1.31 13.65
C ILE A 95 -7.87 -1.92 12.89
N LYS A 96 -6.70 -1.26 12.91
CA LYS A 96 -5.52 -1.72 12.16
C LYS A 96 -5.02 -3.08 12.65
N THR A 97 -4.93 -3.32 13.96
CA THR A 97 -4.50 -4.62 14.49
C THR A 97 -5.46 -5.75 14.11
N LYS A 98 -6.78 -5.50 14.11
CA LYS A 98 -7.76 -6.48 13.62
C LYS A 98 -7.58 -6.77 12.13
N LEU A 99 -7.40 -5.73 11.30
CA LEU A 99 -7.14 -5.89 9.87
C LEU A 99 -5.82 -6.64 9.62
N MET A 100 -4.75 -6.32 10.34
CA MET A 100 -3.45 -6.97 10.17
C MET A 100 -3.45 -8.44 10.57
N SER A 101 -4.31 -8.85 11.52
CA SER A 101 -4.53 -10.27 11.81
C SER A 101 -5.13 -11.01 10.61
N ILE A 102 -6.17 -10.43 9.98
CA ILE A 102 -6.80 -10.99 8.78
C ILE A 102 -5.82 -11.01 7.61
N VAL A 103 -5.15 -9.88 7.34
CA VAL A 103 -4.16 -9.76 6.26
C VAL A 103 -3.03 -10.77 6.46
N GLY A 104 -2.50 -10.89 7.69
CA GLY A 104 -1.44 -11.85 8.00
C GLY A 104 -1.85 -13.30 7.77
N LYS A 105 -3.13 -13.64 7.97
CA LYS A 105 -3.69 -14.99 7.75
C LYS A 105 -3.87 -15.33 6.27
N HIS A 106 -4.34 -14.36 5.46
CA HIS A 106 -4.75 -14.62 4.08
C HIS A 106 -3.72 -14.19 3.01
N ALA A 107 -2.75 -13.34 3.34
CA ALA A 107 -1.72 -12.90 2.40
C ALA A 107 -0.67 -13.99 2.13
N LYS A 108 -0.27 -14.13 0.86
CA LYS A 108 0.85 -14.99 0.40
C LYS A 108 2.04 -14.86 1.33
N GLN A 109 2.68 -15.95 1.76
CA GLN A 109 3.76 -15.96 2.77
C GLN A 109 4.91 -14.99 2.48
N ASN A 110 5.17 -14.68 1.21
CA ASN A 110 6.27 -13.82 0.78
C ASN A 110 5.83 -12.37 0.40
N ALA A 111 4.57 -12.01 0.59
CA ALA A 111 4.07 -10.66 0.36
C ALA A 111 4.58 -9.67 1.42
N ILE A 112 4.80 -8.43 1.03
CA ILE A 112 5.08 -7.32 1.95
C ILE A 112 3.75 -6.77 2.46
N ILE A 113 3.67 -6.48 3.76
CA ILE A 113 2.49 -5.88 4.39
C ILE A 113 2.91 -4.51 4.95
N SER A 114 2.37 -3.45 4.36
CA SER A 114 2.68 -2.07 4.71
C SER A 114 1.44 -1.34 5.24
N SER A 115 1.59 -0.52 6.28
CA SER A 115 0.55 0.39 6.75
C SER A 115 0.94 1.82 6.42
N SER A 116 -0.05 2.65 6.06
CA SER A 116 0.14 4.08 5.82
C SER A 116 0.01 4.93 7.08
N SER A 117 0.07 4.31 8.26
CA SER A 117 -0.03 5.01 9.55
C SER A 117 1.03 6.11 9.66
N SER A 118 0.64 7.26 10.20
CA SER A 118 1.51 8.43 10.40
C SER A 118 2.03 8.54 11.83
N GLY A 119 1.34 7.95 12.81
CA GLY A 119 1.70 8.10 14.23
C GLY A 119 1.57 6.85 15.09
N LEU A 120 1.15 5.71 14.53
CA LEU A 120 1.01 4.47 15.30
C LEU A 120 2.26 3.62 15.16
N LEU A 121 2.69 2.99 16.25
CA LEU A 121 3.88 2.15 16.26
C LEU A 121 3.66 0.86 15.46
N PRO A 122 4.57 0.49 14.53
CA PRO A 122 4.44 -0.71 13.73
C PRO A 122 4.37 -1.96 14.61
N THR A 123 5.19 -2.06 15.66
CA THR A 123 5.15 -3.22 16.56
C THR A 123 3.77 -3.43 17.20
N ARG A 124 3.04 -2.35 17.50
CA ARG A 124 1.70 -2.43 18.08
C ARG A 124 0.64 -2.74 17.03
N ILE A 125 0.70 -2.11 15.85
CA ILE A 125 -0.19 -2.41 14.71
C ILE A 125 -0.11 -3.90 14.35
N TYR A 126 1.10 -4.45 14.21
CA TYR A 126 1.34 -5.82 13.75
C TYR A 126 1.35 -6.87 14.86
N SER A 127 1.00 -6.51 16.09
CA SER A 127 1.05 -7.41 17.26
C SER A 127 0.28 -8.73 17.08
N LYS A 128 -0.82 -8.71 16.33
CA LYS A 128 -1.63 -9.90 16.00
C LYS A 128 -1.43 -10.41 14.56
N CYS A 129 -0.46 -9.88 13.82
CA CYS A 129 -0.18 -10.28 12.45
C CYS A 129 0.62 -11.59 12.43
N LYS A 130 0.16 -12.59 11.69
CA LYS A 130 0.96 -13.78 11.39
C LYS A 130 2.15 -13.41 10.50
N ASN A 131 3.32 -13.97 10.81
CA ASN A 131 4.59 -13.69 10.13
C ASN A 131 4.92 -12.17 10.06
N PRO A 132 5.16 -11.50 11.20
CA PRO A 132 5.46 -10.07 11.26
C PRO A 132 6.84 -9.72 10.67
N ALA A 133 7.64 -10.70 10.25
CA ALA A 133 8.95 -10.45 9.64
C ALA A 133 8.89 -9.64 8.33
N ARG A 134 7.71 -9.56 7.70
CA ARG A 134 7.45 -8.89 6.42
C ARG A 134 6.63 -7.60 6.54
N THR A 135 6.38 -7.15 7.77
CA THR A 135 5.52 -5.99 8.03
C THR A 135 6.35 -4.73 8.23
N MET A 136 5.83 -3.56 7.85
CA MET A 136 6.48 -2.26 8.07
C MET A 136 5.46 -1.13 7.92
N ILE A 137 5.79 0.08 8.34
CA ILE A 137 5.06 1.27 7.90
C ILE A 137 5.71 1.79 6.62
N GLY A 138 4.88 2.20 5.69
CA GLY A 138 5.26 2.98 4.51
C GLY A 138 4.41 4.24 4.51
N HIS A 139 4.83 5.23 5.30
CA HIS A 139 4.10 6.47 5.55
C HIS A 139 4.34 7.44 4.39
N PRO A 140 3.32 7.74 3.56
CA PRO A 140 3.49 8.66 2.45
C PRO A 140 3.24 10.11 2.88
N PHE A 141 3.77 11.05 2.11
CA PHE A 141 3.37 12.45 2.19
C PHE A 141 2.16 12.69 1.26
N ASN A 142 1.16 13.41 1.74
CA ASN A 142 -0.06 13.72 0.98
C ASN A 142 0.16 14.99 0.12
N PRO A 143 -0.30 15.06 -1.16
CA PRO A 143 -0.94 14.02 -1.97
C PRO A 143 0.02 12.94 -2.47
N VAL A 144 -0.30 11.67 -2.17
CA VAL A 144 0.59 10.50 -2.44
C VAL A 144 0.95 10.36 -3.92
N TYR A 145 0.05 10.70 -4.83
CA TYR A 145 0.29 10.61 -6.28
C TYR A 145 1.16 11.74 -6.85
N ILE A 146 1.51 12.74 -6.03
CA ILE A 146 2.39 13.87 -6.40
C ILE A 146 3.68 13.82 -5.57
N CYS A 147 3.55 13.83 -4.24
CA CYS A 147 4.68 13.88 -3.31
C CYS A 147 5.48 12.56 -3.38
N PRO A 148 6.81 12.60 -3.55
CA PRO A 148 7.61 11.39 -3.67
C PRO A 148 8.02 10.78 -2.33
N GLY A 149 7.95 11.52 -1.22
CA GLY A 149 8.42 11.03 0.07
C GLY A 149 7.63 9.81 0.56
N VAL A 150 8.34 8.80 1.06
CA VAL A 150 7.74 7.72 1.86
C VAL A 150 8.71 7.29 2.95
N GLU A 151 8.28 7.30 4.20
CA GLU A 151 9.08 6.80 5.31
C GLU A 151 8.82 5.30 5.49
N ILE A 152 9.90 4.51 5.40
CA ILE A 152 9.85 3.07 5.67
C ILE A 152 10.29 2.84 7.11
N VAL A 153 9.34 2.53 7.98
CA VAL A 153 9.59 2.31 9.42
C VAL A 153 9.47 0.82 9.74
N PRO A 154 10.57 0.16 10.18
CA PRO A 154 10.52 -1.24 10.60
C PRO A 154 9.83 -1.40 11.96
N GLY A 155 9.13 -2.52 12.15
CA GLY A 155 8.80 -3.00 13.50
C GLY A 155 9.93 -3.86 14.06
N LYS A 156 9.87 -4.19 15.36
CA LYS A 156 10.94 -4.97 16.04
C LYS A 156 11.26 -6.32 15.39
N LYS A 157 10.28 -6.94 14.73
CA LYS A 157 10.43 -8.27 14.11
C LYS A 157 10.73 -8.20 12.60
N THR A 158 10.72 -7.02 11.99
CA THR A 158 10.85 -6.86 10.53
C THR A 158 12.24 -7.27 10.04
N LYS A 159 12.32 -8.15 9.05
CA LYS A 159 13.59 -8.58 8.46
C LYS A 159 14.06 -7.58 7.38
N LYS A 160 15.37 -7.32 7.37
CA LYS A 160 16.05 -6.42 6.41
C LYS A 160 15.80 -6.80 4.95
N THR A 161 15.62 -8.09 4.65
CA THR A 161 15.30 -8.57 3.29
C THR A 161 13.98 -8.00 2.76
N PHE A 162 12.95 -7.86 3.61
CA PHE A 162 11.68 -7.25 3.23
C PHE A 162 11.77 -5.73 3.15
N LEU A 163 12.54 -5.08 4.03
CA LEU A 163 12.82 -3.63 3.93
C LEU A 163 13.50 -3.28 2.61
N ASN A 164 14.52 -4.05 2.20
CA ASN A 164 15.21 -3.85 0.93
C ASN A 164 14.28 -4.03 -0.27
N ARG A 165 13.35 -4.99 -0.20
CA ARG A 165 12.33 -5.19 -1.25
C ARG A 165 11.31 -4.05 -1.29
N ALA A 166 10.89 -3.54 -0.13
CA ALA A 166 9.98 -2.39 -0.05
C ALA A 166 10.64 -1.12 -0.60
N ASN A 167 11.89 -0.86 -0.23
CA ASN A 167 12.70 0.23 -0.79
C ASN A 167 12.76 0.15 -2.33
N LYS A 168 13.06 -1.03 -2.90
CA LYS A 168 13.03 -1.24 -4.36
C LYS A 168 11.64 -1.02 -4.95
N PHE A 169 10.59 -1.49 -4.29
CA PHE A 169 9.21 -1.30 -4.74
C PHE A 169 8.81 0.17 -4.80
N TYR A 170 9.01 0.92 -3.70
CA TYR A 170 8.67 2.33 -3.62
C TYR A 170 9.46 3.14 -4.67
N LYS A 171 10.75 2.87 -4.87
CA LYS A 171 11.53 3.46 -5.97
C LYS A 171 10.96 3.12 -7.35
N SER A 172 10.48 1.89 -7.56
CA SER A 172 9.88 1.48 -8.84
C SER A 172 8.59 2.23 -9.20
N ILE A 173 7.93 2.83 -8.20
CA ILE A 173 6.75 3.69 -8.38
C ILE A 173 7.07 5.18 -8.15
N SER A 174 8.34 5.55 -8.43
CA SER A 174 8.87 6.91 -8.35
C SER A 174 8.70 7.59 -6.99
N MET A 175 8.66 6.82 -5.91
CA MET A 175 8.82 7.35 -4.56
C MET A 175 10.31 7.46 -4.21
N ASN A 176 10.62 8.35 -3.29
CA ASN A 176 11.91 8.50 -2.65
C ASN A 176 11.82 7.98 -1.19
N PRO A 177 12.08 6.67 -0.98
CA PRO A 177 11.96 6.08 0.35
C PRO A 177 13.06 6.55 1.31
N ILE A 178 12.64 6.93 2.51
CA ILE A 178 13.49 7.29 3.65
C ILE A 178 13.48 6.10 4.61
N MET A 179 14.64 5.48 4.81
CA MET A 179 14.77 4.32 5.69
C MET A 179 14.93 4.78 7.14
N VAL A 180 13.90 4.58 7.97
CA VAL A 180 13.98 4.90 9.40
C VAL A 180 14.66 3.74 10.14
N LYS A 181 15.61 4.05 11.02
CA LYS A 181 16.44 3.03 11.70
C LYS A 181 15.65 2.18 12.70
N LYS A 182 14.73 2.79 13.44
CA LYS A 182 13.90 2.16 14.48
C LYS A 182 12.57 2.89 14.59
N GLU A 183 11.52 2.18 15.02
CA GLU A 183 10.30 2.85 15.47
C GLU A 183 10.63 3.78 16.65
N LEU A 184 10.08 5.00 16.63
CA LEU A 184 10.22 5.99 17.70
C LEU A 184 8.84 6.26 18.31
N PRO A 185 8.73 6.38 19.64
CA PRO A 185 7.50 6.81 20.32
C PRO A 185 7.04 8.20 19.90
#